data_AF-A0A4R0GAY8-F1
#
_entry.id   AF-A0A4R0GAY8-F1
#
_cell.length_a   1.000
_cell.length_b   1.000
_cell.length_c   1.000
_cell.angle_alpha   90.00
_cell.angle_beta   90.00
_cell.angle_gamma   90.00
#
_symmetry.space_group_name_H-M   'P 1'
#
loop_
_entity.id
_entity.type
_entity.pdbx_description
1 polymer ?
#
loop_
_entity_poly.entity_id
_entity_poly.type
_entity_poly.pdbx_seq_one_letter_code
_entity_poly.pdbx_strand_id
1 'polypeptide(L)'
;MKTITLISPLCILLTGCPGCPPLSHPRATFIDGNHVCFSIDKKDVVNYYTIDSSKGPDITTITSSGSNKLSWSYPNSCIDVKWEYGYTYVISYGLNNKNYHHEFFIDNDGQLTHLGGL
;
A
#
# COMPACT_ATOMS: atom_id res chain seq x y z
N MET A 1 55.43 10.88 -36.56
CA MET A 1 54.13 11.32 -36.02
C MET A 1 53.18 10.14 -36.07
N LYS A 2 52.77 9.58 -34.94
CA LYS A 2 51.59 8.71 -34.83
C LYS A 2 51.12 8.70 -33.37
N THR A 3 49.89 9.13 -33.22
CA THR A 3 49.14 9.50 -32.01
C THR A 3 48.84 8.26 -31.15
N ILE A 4 49.26 8.28 -29.88
CA ILE A 4 48.78 7.34 -28.87
C ILE A 4 47.61 8.03 -28.16
N THR A 5 46.40 7.73 -28.62
CA THR A 5 45.17 8.20 -27.98
C THR A 5 44.88 7.29 -26.79
N LEU A 6 45.18 7.78 -25.59
CA LEU A 6 44.92 7.10 -24.33
C LEU A 6 43.46 7.33 -23.94
N ILE A 7 42.58 6.41 -24.34
CA ILE A 7 41.15 6.46 -24.02
C ILE A 7 40.96 5.80 -22.65
N SER A 8 40.95 6.62 -21.60
CA SER A 8 40.63 6.21 -20.23
C SER A 8 39.14 5.86 -20.12
N PRO A 9 38.75 4.70 -19.54
CA PRO A 9 37.36 4.30 -19.44
C PRO A 9 36.67 5.08 -18.33
N LEU A 10 35.95 6.13 -18.72
CA LEU A 10 35.01 6.87 -17.88
C LEU A 10 33.73 6.04 -17.68
N CYS A 11 33.81 4.91 -16.96
CA CYS A 11 32.70 3.94 -16.84
C CYS A 11 32.17 3.69 -15.42
N ILE A 12 32.46 4.54 -14.43
CA ILE A 12 32.01 4.28 -13.04
C ILE A 12 31.23 5.46 -12.46
N LEU A 13 30.17 5.89 -13.15
CA LEU A 13 29.18 6.81 -12.56
C LEU A 13 27.72 6.42 -12.89
N LEU A 14 27.46 5.17 -13.26
CA LEU A 14 26.11 4.59 -13.14
C LEU A 14 25.83 4.30 -11.67
N THR A 15 25.76 5.34 -10.85
CA THR A 15 25.18 5.24 -9.50
C THR A 15 23.68 5.02 -9.70
N GLY A 16 23.28 3.76 -9.82
CA GLY A 16 21.88 3.40 -9.67
C GLY A 16 21.42 3.89 -8.31
N CYS A 17 20.30 4.62 -8.25
CA CYS A 17 19.73 5.19 -7.03
C CYS A 17 19.55 4.07 -5.99
N PRO A 18 20.43 3.95 -4.97
CA PRO A 18 20.28 2.93 -3.96
C PRO A 18 19.28 3.47 -2.95
N GLY A 19 18.12 2.82 -2.84
CA GLY A 19 17.22 3.08 -1.71
C GLY A 19 15.78 3.44 -2.05
N CYS A 20 15.27 3.16 -3.25
CA CYS A 20 13.81 3.11 -3.41
C CYS A 20 13.26 2.03 -2.47
N PRO A 21 12.40 2.37 -1.49
CA PRO A 21 11.75 1.36 -0.68
C PRO A 21 10.95 0.42 -1.59
N PRO A 22 10.85 -0.88 -1.23
CA PRO A 22 10.13 -1.85 -2.05
C PRO A 22 8.70 -1.37 -2.27
N LEU A 23 8.27 -1.39 -3.53
CA LEU A 23 6.92 -1.01 -3.91
C LEU A 23 5.93 -1.88 -3.12
N SER A 24 4.87 -1.24 -2.63
CA SER A 24 3.77 -1.95 -1.98
C SER A 24 3.16 -2.95 -2.96
N HIS A 25 2.90 -4.18 -2.53
CA HIS A 25 2.34 -5.22 -3.40
C HIS A 25 0.80 -5.19 -3.32
N PRO A 26 0.08 -5.34 -4.45
CA PRO A 26 -1.36 -5.42 -4.40
C PRO A 26 -1.79 -6.69 -3.64
N ARG A 27 -2.64 -6.54 -2.64
CA ARG A 27 -3.24 -7.64 -1.89
C ARG A 27 -4.55 -7.15 -1.29
N ALA A 28 -5.64 -7.86 -1.58
CA ALA A 28 -6.93 -7.54 -1.01
C ALA A 28 -6.95 -7.75 0.51
N THR A 29 -7.56 -6.80 1.22
CA THR A 29 -8.05 -7.00 2.59
C THR A 29 -9.41 -7.68 2.57
N PHE A 30 -9.77 -8.33 3.66
CA PHE A 30 -11.12 -8.87 3.82
C PHE A 30 -12.06 -7.74 4.27
N ILE A 31 -13.14 -7.50 3.51
CA ILE A 31 -14.12 -6.44 3.77
C ILE A 31 -15.50 -7.07 3.82
N ASP A 32 -16.19 -6.91 4.95
CA ASP A 32 -17.58 -7.32 5.17
C ASP A 32 -18.38 -6.11 5.66
N GLY A 33 -19.05 -5.44 4.73
CA GLY A 33 -19.68 -4.14 4.97
C GLY A 33 -18.66 -3.11 5.45
N ASN A 34 -18.84 -2.62 6.68
CA ASN A 34 -17.94 -1.66 7.32
C ASN A 34 -16.75 -2.33 8.03
N HIS A 35 -16.76 -3.65 8.18
CA HIS A 35 -15.74 -4.37 8.93
C HIS A 35 -14.58 -4.79 8.01
N VAL A 36 -13.37 -4.34 8.32
CA VAL A 36 -12.17 -4.59 7.54
C VAL A 36 -11.16 -5.38 8.35
N CYS A 37 -10.74 -6.53 7.85
CA CYS A 37 -9.60 -7.28 8.39
C CYS A 37 -8.43 -7.23 7.42
N PHE A 38 -7.27 -6.71 7.86
CA PHE A 38 -6.06 -6.65 7.03
C PHE A 38 -5.50 -8.03 6.68
N SER A 39 -5.70 -9.01 7.56
CA SER A 39 -5.54 -10.44 7.31
C SER A 39 -6.47 -11.23 8.23
N ILE A 40 -6.87 -12.41 7.80
CA ILE A 40 -7.64 -13.39 8.58
C ILE A 40 -6.78 -14.56 9.08
N ASP A 41 -5.50 -14.64 8.66
CA ASP A 41 -4.56 -15.61 9.20
C ASP A 41 -4.05 -15.13 10.56
N LYS A 42 -4.21 -15.97 11.60
CA LYS A 42 -3.77 -15.69 12.97
C LYS A 42 -2.25 -15.60 13.11
N LYS A 43 -1.49 -16.13 12.15
CA LYS A 43 -0.02 -16.04 12.13
C LYS A 43 0.46 -14.72 11.57
N ASP A 44 -0.38 -14.00 10.84
CA ASP A 44 -0.02 -12.71 10.27
C ASP A 44 -0.06 -11.62 11.35
N VAL A 45 0.90 -10.70 11.27
CA VAL A 45 1.02 -9.55 12.18
C VAL A 45 0.95 -8.27 11.36
N VAL A 46 -0.05 -7.44 11.64
CA VAL A 46 -0.19 -6.09 11.09
C VAL A 46 0.74 -5.14 11.82
N ASN A 47 1.53 -4.38 11.05
CA ASN A 47 2.53 -3.45 11.57
C ASN A 47 2.14 -1.98 11.49
N TYR A 48 1.33 -1.63 10.49
CA TYR A 48 0.77 -0.30 10.32
C TYR A 48 -0.43 -0.40 9.36
N TYR A 49 -1.28 0.62 9.37
CA TYR A 49 -2.25 0.82 8.29
C TYR A 49 -2.54 2.31 8.07
N THR A 50 -2.95 2.64 6.86
CA THR A 50 -3.54 3.91 6.46
C THR A 50 -4.66 3.60 5.48
N ILE A 51 -5.80 4.25 5.65
CA ILE A 51 -6.93 4.18 4.72
C ILE A 51 -7.15 5.58 4.19
N ASP A 52 -6.93 5.72 2.90
CA ASP A 52 -7.15 6.95 2.16
C ASP A 52 -8.37 6.78 1.26
N SER A 53 -9.10 7.88 1.07
CA SER A 53 -10.21 7.97 0.11
C SER A 53 -9.95 9.08 -0.89
N SER A 54 -10.46 8.93 -2.10
CA SER A 54 -10.46 9.97 -3.10
C SER A 54 -11.78 10.07 -3.84
N LYS A 55 -12.14 11.31 -4.19
CA LYS A 55 -13.22 11.64 -5.12
C LYS A 55 -12.68 12.61 -6.15
N GLY A 56 -12.33 12.07 -7.32
CA GLY A 56 -11.56 12.83 -8.30
C GLY A 56 -10.10 13.00 -7.84
N PRO A 57 -9.50 14.21 -7.93
CA PRO A 57 -8.09 14.42 -7.63
C PRO A 57 -7.78 14.55 -6.12
N ASP A 58 -8.79 14.80 -5.29
CA ASP A 58 -8.60 15.09 -3.87
C ASP A 58 -8.47 13.79 -3.08
N ILE A 59 -7.39 13.68 -2.28
CA ILE A 59 -7.10 12.53 -1.43
C ILE A 59 -7.23 12.95 0.04
N THR A 60 -7.95 12.17 0.83
CA THR A 60 -8.15 12.38 2.27
C THR A 60 -7.86 11.10 3.04
N THR A 61 -7.03 11.18 4.08
CA THR A 61 -6.83 10.07 5.02
C THR A 61 -8.02 9.98 5.98
N ILE A 62 -8.70 8.84 5.96
CA ILE A 62 -9.86 8.57 6.84
C ILE A 62 -9.38 8.08 8.20
N THR A 63 -8.43 7.16 8.20
CA THR A 63 -7.89 6.58 9.43
C THR A 63 -6.50 6.03 9.21
N SER A 64 -5.68 6.03 10.26
CA SER A 64 -4.33 5.49 10.26
C SER A 64 -3.96 5.00 11.65
N SER A 65 -3.07 4.02 11.72
CA SER A 65 -2.42 3.62 12.97
C SER A 65 -1.48 4.69 13.55
N GLY A 66 -1.20 5.75 12.79
CA GLY A 66 -0.25 6.79 13.17
C GLY A 66 1.20 6.28 13.13
N SER A 67 2.06 6.90 13.93
CA SER A 67 3.51 6.61 13.97
C SER A 67 3.90 5.39 14.80
N ASN A 68 2.96 4.81 15.56
CA ASN A 68 3.25 3.68 16.43
C ASN A 68 3.24 2.37 15.62
N LYS A 69 4.28 1.55 15.80
CA LYS A 69 4.31 0.22 15.20
C LYS A 69 3.27 -0.67 15.88
N LEU A 70 2.33 -1.19 15.09
CA LEU A 70 1.35 -2.15 15.53
C LEU A 70 1.94 -3.55 15.64
N SER A 71 1.29 -4.37 16.46
CA SER A 71 1.51 -5.81 16.57
C SER A 71 0.17 -6.52 16.73
N TRP A 72 -0.72 -6.32 15.76
CA TRP A 72 -2.08 -6.89 15.79
C TRP A 72 -2.15 -8.13 14.91
N SER A 73 -2.80 -9.17 15.42
CA SER A 73 -3.12 -10.38 14.66
C SER A 73 -4.61 -10.65 14.74
N TYR A 74 -5.14 -11.38 13.77
CA TYR A 74 -6.57 -11.74 13.74
C TYR A 74 -6.96 -12.45 15.05
N PRO A 75 -8.08 -12.08 15.70
CA PRO A 75 -9.15 -11.18 15.23
C PRO A 75 -8.96 -9.69 15.56
N ASN A 76 -7.91 -9.31 16.31
CA ASN A 76 -7.72 -7.92 16.75
C ASN A 76 -7.20 -7.00 15.63
N SER A 77 -6.82 -7.56 14.49
CA SER A 77 -6.39 -6.82 13.29
C SER A 77 -7.56 -6.43 12.38
N CYS A 78 -8.76 -6.32 12.94
CA CYS A 78 -9.95 -5.88 12.22
C CYS A 78 -10.46 -4.56 12.78
N ILE A 79 -10.92 -3.66 11.91
CA ILE A 79 -11.42 -2.34 12.27
C ILE A 79 -12.73 -2.04 11.54
N ASP A 80 -13.55 -1.17 12.14
CA ASP A 80 -14.73 -0.64 11.46
C ASP A 80 -14.40 0.67 10.76
N VAL A 81 -14.80 0.77 9.49
CA VAL A 81 -14.61 1.95 8.65
C VAL A 81 -15.97 2.36 8.09
N LYS A 82 -16.26 3.66 8.16
CA LYS A 82 -17.46 4.21 7.52
C LYS A 82 -17.12 4.58 6.09
N TRP A 83 -17.73 3.89 5.14
CA TRP A 83 -17.55 4.16 3.73
C TRP A 83 -18.52 5.24 3.23
N GLU A 84 -18.03 6.04 2.30
CA GLU A 84 -18.81 6.95 1.46
C GLU A 84 -18.94 6.35 0.07
N TYR A 85 -20.10 6.54 -0.54
CA TYR A 85 -20.39 5.98 -1.86
C TYR A 85 -19.94 6.92 -2.98
N GLY A 86 -19.49 6.35 -4.09
CA GLY A 86 -18.88 7.09 -5.19
C GLY A 86 -17.44 7.53 -4.93
N TYR A 87 -16.70 6.80 -4.08
CA TYR A 87 -15.31 7.08 -3.71
C TYR A 87 -14.40 5.90 -4.05
N THR A 88 -13.15 6.21 -4.40
CA THR A 88 -12.06 5.24 -4.47
C THR A 88 -11.34 5.21 -3.12
N TYR A 89 -10.93 4.02 -2.70
CA TYR A 89 -10.24 3.77 -1.45
C TYR A 89 -8.92 3.06 -1.71
N VAL A 90 -7.89 3.46 -0.96
CA VAL A 90 -6.61 2.77 -0.90
C VAL A 90 -6.32 2.44 0.55
N ILE A 91 -6.27 1.15 0.87
CA ILE A 91 -5.79 0.66 2.16
C ILE A 91 -4.33 0.29 2.01
N SER A 92 -3.43 1.08 2.58
CA SER A 92 -2.01 0.77 2.66
C SER A 92 -1.69 0.15 4.02
N TYR A 93 -1.09 -1.04 4.05
CA TYR A 93 -0.86 -1.74 5.31
C TYR A 93 0.40 -2.59 5.30
N GLY A 94 1.01 -2.72 6.47
CA GLY A 94 2.15 -3.59 6.70
C GLY A 94 1.69 -4.92 7.27
N LEU A 95 2.13 -6.03 6.67
CA LEU A 95 1.84 -7.38 7.14
C LEU A 95 3.12 -8.21 7.16
N ASN A 96 3.49 -8.74 8.32
CA ASN A 96 4.76 -9.47 8.53
C ASN A 96 5.99 -8.69 8.04
N ASN A 97 6.02 -7.39 8.32
CA ASN A 97 7.02 -6.42 7.86
C ASN A 97 7.13 -6.27 6.32
N LYS A 98 6.11 -6.67 5.56
CA LYS A 98 5.99 -6.40 4.12
C LYS A 98 4.86 -5.42 3.85
N ASN A 99 5.01 -4.59 2.83
CA ASN A 99 4.07 -3.54 2.50
C ASN A 99 3.08 -4.03 1.43
N TYR A 100 1.79 -3.84 1.70
CA TYR A 100 0.69 -4.19 0.83
C TYR A 100 -0.26 -3.01 0.63
N HIS A 101 -0.99 -3.03 -0.49
CA HIS A 101 -2.07 -2.10 -0.73
C HIS A 101 -3.29 -2.82 -1.30
N HIS A 102 -4.46 -2.37 -0.92
CA HIS A 102 -5.73 -2.79 -1.47
C HIS A 102 -6.45 -1.58 -2.01
N GLU A 103 -6.63 -1.51 -3.33
CA GLU A 103 -7.37 -0.44 -4.00
C GLU A 103 -8.73 -0.96 -4.47
N PHE A 104 -9.78 -0.21 -4.17
CA PHE A 104 -11.15 -0.53 -4.57
C PHE A 104 -12.01 0.71 -4.70
N PHE A 105 -13.07 0.62 -5.48
CA PHE A 105 -14.09 1.65 -5.64
C PHE A 105 -15.42 1.17 -5.05
N ILE A 106 -16.12 2.05 -4.34
CA ILE A 106 -17.50 1.80 -3.92
C ILE A 106 -18.39 2.71 -4.76
N ASP A 107 -19.27 2.11 -5.57
CA ASP A 107 -20.19 2.86 -6.41
C ASP A 107 -21.32 3.51 -5.60
N ASN A 108 -22.20 4.27 -6.27
CA ASN A 108 -23.30 4.98 -5.61
C ASN A 108 -24.39 4.04 -5.06
N ASP A 109 -24.39 2.78 -5.48
CA ASP A 109 -25.31 1.73 -5.03
C ASP A 109 -24.70 0.90 -3.88
N GLY A 110 -23.46 1.22 -3.48
CA GLY A 110 -22.74 0.53 -2.42
C GLY A 110 -22.00 -0.73 -2.86
N GLN A 111 -21.89 -1.00 -4.17
CA GLN A 111 -21.14 -2.14 -4.65
C GLN A 111 -19.63 -1.85 -4.70
N LEU A 112 -18.86 -2.78 -4.14
CA LEU A 112 -17.40 -2.72 -4.11
C LEU A 112 -16.81 -3.38 -5.35
N THR A 113 -15.92 -2.68 -6.05
CA THR A 113 -15.13 -3.17 -7.18
C THR A 113 -13.65 -3.05 -6.86
N HIS A 114 -12.92 -4.17 -6.85
CA HIS A 114 -11.47 -4.17 -6.67
C HIS A 114 -10.76 -3.58 -7.90
N LEU A 115 -9.83 -2.64 -7.68
CA LEU A 115 -9.11 -1.94 -8.74
C LEU A 115 -7.65 -2.39 -8.92
N GLY A 116 -7.13 -3.23 -8.00
CA GLY A 116 -5.78 -3.78 -8.09
C GLY A 116 -5.62 -5.13 -7.38
N GLY A 117 -4.90 -6.05 -8.04
CA GLY A 117 -4.61 -7.41 -7.55
C GLY A 117 -5.57 -8.48 -8.06
N LEU A 118 -5.15 -9.22 -9.10
CA LEU A 118 -5.73 -10.51 -9.51
C LEU A 118 -5.15 -11.65 -8.67
#